data_AF-A0A495JSH2-F1
#
_entry.id   AF-A0A495JSH2-F1
#
_cell.length_a   1.000
_cell.length_b   1.000
_cell.length_c   1.000
_cell.angle_alpha   90.00
_cell.angle_beta   90.00
_cell.angle_gamma   90.00
#
_symmetry.space_group_name_H-M   'P 1'
#
loop_
_entity.id
_entity.type
_entity.pdbx_description
1 polymer ?
#
loop_
_entity_poly.entity_id
_entity_poly.type
_entity_poly.pdbx_seq_one_letter_code
_entity_poly.pdbx_strand_id
1 'polypeptide(L)'
;MRLTVFGATGGTGQHVVLQALAAGHHVTAVVRDPARLPQIDHPQLEPVIADAMNPDAIRPVVTGQDAVVSALGPRTRTDASVCTDGASAIITAMRAEGTRRLIVVTASGHIVDAGDGPFTRTVVKPMLRRYLREGFADFARTEQAVRDSDLDWTIMRPPRLTDGMHRPYRTAIDRNVRGGITIARVDLAHAVLAALDNPTTAGHTISLGY
;
A
#
# COMPACT_ATOMS: atom_id res chain seq x y z
N MET A 1 -12.56 3.28 -12.98
CA MET A 1 -12.96 3.27 -11.54
C MET A 1 -12.65 4.61 -10.92
N ARG A 2 -13.32 4.98 -9.83
CA ARG A 2 -12.98 6.07 -8.92
C ARG A 2 -12.14 5.52 -7.76
N LEU A 3 -10.93 6.03 -7.61
CA LEU A 3 -9.91 5.53 -6.70
C LEU A 3 -9.46 6.62 -5.75
N THR A 4 -9.38 6.30 -4.47
CA THR A 4 -8.74 7.18 -3.47
C THR A 4 -7.37 6.66 -3.12
N VAL A 5 -6.34 7.48 -3.27
CA VAL A 5 -4.94 7.10 -3.02
C VAL A 5 -4.40 7.90 -1.85
N PHE A 6 -4.18 7.23 -0.72
CA PHE A 6 -3.45 7.76 0.42
C PHE A 6 -1.95 7.50 0.25
N GLY A 7 -1.12 8.47 0.65
CA GLY A 7 0.33 8.41 0.41
C GLY A 7 0.72 8.70 -1.04
N ALA A 8 -0.14 9.41 -1.78
CA ALA A 8 0.04 9.76 -3.20
C ALA A 8 1.35 10.52 -3.51
N THR A 9 1.95 11.20 -2.52
CA THR A 9 3.23 11.92 -2.67
C THR A 9 4.46 11.05 -2.38
N GLY A 10 4.29 9.82 -1.91
CA GLY A 10 5.38 8.87 -1.67
C GLY A 10 5.84 8.20 -2.96
N GLY A 11 7.05 7.62 -2.96
CA GLY A 11 7.63 7.04 -4.18
C GLY A 11 6.76 5.99 -4.86
N THR A 12 6.07 5.12 -4.10
CA THR A 12 5.12 4.16 -4.68
C THR A 12 3.80 4.83 -5.06
N GLY A 13 3.28 5.70 -4.19
CA GLY A 13 1.99 6.38 -4.41
C GLY A 13 1.97 7.23 -5.68
N GLN A 14 3.07 7.91 -6.00
CA GLN A 14 3.19 8.68 -7.24
C GLN A 14 3.04 7.79 -8.48
N HIS A 15 3.67 6.60 -8.48
CA HIS A 15 3.52 5.65 -9.57
C HIS A 15 2.10 5.07 -9.63
N VAL A 16 1.44 4.81 -8.49
CA VAL A 16 0.04 4.37 -8.46
C VAL A 16 -0.86 5.42 -9.10
N VAL A 17 -0.71 6.70 -8.72
CA VAL A 17 -1.49 7.80 -9.31
C VAL A 17 -1.26 7.89 -10.82
N LEU A 18 0.00 7.94 -11.26
CA LEU A 18 0.34 8.07 -12.67
C LEU A 18 -0.21 6.92 -13.51
N GLN A 19 -0.02 5.67 -13.06
CA GLN A 19 -0.50 4.50 -13.80
C GLN A 19 -2.03 4.38 -13.77
N ALA A 20 -2.68 4.73 -12.65
CA ALA A 20 -4.13 4.73 -12.55
C ALA A 20 -4.77 5.73 -13.52
N LEU A 21 -4.21 6.95 -13.62
CA LEU A 21 -4.66 7.95 -14.60
C LEU A 21 -4.44 7.45 -16.03
N ALA A 22 -3.28 6.84 -16.32
CA ALA A 22 -2.99 6.28 -17.64
C ALA A 22 -3.94 5.12 -18.03
N ALA A 23 -4.44 4.37 -17.05
CA ALA A 23 -5.46 3.33 -17.24
C ALA A 23 -6.90 3.88 -17.26
N GLY A 24 -7.09 5.21 -17.23
CA GLY A 24 -8.39 5.88 -17.33
C GLY A 24 -9.21 5.93 -16.04
N HIS A 25 -8.60 5.66 -14.89
CA HIS A 25 -9.26 5.80 -13.60
C HIS A 25 -9.34 7.27 -13.17
N HIS A 26 -10.40 7.60 -12.43
CA HIS A 26 -10.49 8.86 -11.69
C HIS A 26 -9.78 8.69 -10.36
N VAL A 27 -8.86 9.58 -10.03
CA VAL A 27 -8.00 9.46 -8.85
C VAL A 27 -8.19 10.66 -7.94
N THR A 28 -8.70 10.41 -6.73
CA THR A 28 -8.65 11.35 -5.61
C THR A 28 -7.35 11.11 -4.84
N ALA A 29 -6.37 12.01 -5.01
CA ALA A 29 -5.07 11.92 -4.38
C ALA A 29 -5.08 12.65 -3.02
N VAL A 30 -5.05 11.88 -1.92
CA VAL A 30 -5.09 12.46 -0.58
C VAL A 30 -3.69 12.85 -0.14
N VAL A 31 -3.51 14.14 0.14
CA VAL A 31 -2.23 14.75 0.44
C VAL A 31 -2.33 15.69 1.64
N ARG A 32 -1.19 16.00 2.25
CA ARG A 32 -1.09 17.07 3.25
C ARG A 32 -0.57 18.37 2.65
N ASP A 33 0.23 18.23 1.60
CA ASP A 33 0.84 19.32 0.87
C ASP A 33 0.77 18.98 -0.64
N PRO A 34 -0.14 19.62 -1.40
CA PRO A 34 -0.29 19.38 -2.83
C PRO A 34 0.95 19.71 -3.65
N ALA A 35 1.82 20.63 -3.18
CA ALA A 35 3.03 21.00 -3.90
C ALA A 35 4.04 19.84 -4.01
N ARG A 36 3.85 18.77 -3.22
CA ARG A 36 4.65 17.54 -3.26
C ARG A 36 4.12 16.49 -4.22
N LEU A 37 2.94 16.67 -4.79
CA LEU A 37 2.51 15.86 -5.92
C LEU A 37 3.31 16.29 -7.15
N PRO A 38 3.68 15.34 -8.03
CA PRO A 38 4.13 15.71 -9.37
C PRO A 38 3.07 16.62 -10.00
N GLN A 39 3.50 17.70 -10.67
CA GLN A 39 2.59 18.61 -11.38
C GLN A 39 1.99 17.88 -12.59
N ILE A 40 0.94 17.11 -12.32
CA ILE A 40 0.18 16.34 -13.29
C ILE A 40 -1.07 17.15 -13.58
N ASP A 41 -1.13 17.75 -14.76
CA ASP A 41 -2.36 18.36 -15.25
C ASP A 41 -3.18 17.28 -15.96
N HIS A 42 -4.14 16.70 -15.24
CA HIS A 42 -5.00 15.65 -15.77
C HIS A 42 -6.45 15.83 -15.29
N PRO A 43 -7.46 15.81 -16.18
CA PRO A 43 -8.85 16.11 -15.84
C PRO A 43 -9.48 15.10 -14.87
N GLN A 44 -8.87 13.92 -14.73
CA GLN A 44 -9.34 12.86 -13.83
C GLN A 44 -8.53 12.78 -12.52
N LEU A 45 -7.63 13.73 -12.25
CA LEU A 45 -6.89 13.82 -10.99
C LEU A 45 -7.48 14.91 -10.11
N GLU A 46 -7.84 14.54 -8.88
CA GLU A 46 -8.35 15.45 -7.86
C GLU A 46 -7.44 15.41 -6.62
N PRO A 47 -6.54 16.38 -6.43
CA PRO A 47 -5.76 16.51 -5.20
C PRO A 47 -6.66 17.02 -4.07
N VAL A 48 -6.74 16.28 -2.96
CA VAL A 48 -7.50 16.70 -1.77
C VAL A 48 -6.59 16.79 -0.56
N ILE A 49 -6.67 17.92 0.14
CA ILE A 49 -5.94 18.13 1.39
C ILE A 49 -6.75 17.53 2.54
N ALA A 50 -6.25 16.45 3.14
CA ALA A 50 -6.83 15.87 4.34
C ALA A 50 -5.76 15.16 5.18
N ASP A 51 -5.99 15.10 6.49
CA ASP A 51 -5.17 14.26 7.36
C ASP A 51 -5.66 12.82 7.29
N ALA A 52 -4.82 11.92 6.77
CA ALA A 52 -5.10 10.50 6.65
C ALA A 52 -5.36 9.81 8.00
N MET A 53 -5.00 10.42 9.12
CA MET A 53 -5.22 9.89 10.47
C MET A 53 -6.57 10.33 11.06
N ASN A 54 -7.27 11.27 10.43
CA ASN A 54 -8.55 11.78 10.90
C ASN A 54 -9.69 11.16 10.07
N PRO A 55 -10.47 10.21 10.61
CA PRO A 55 -11.54 9.53 9.87
C PRO A 55 -12.57 10.50 9.31
N ASP A 56 -13.01 11.50 10.08
CA ASP A 56 -14.02 12.46 9.64
C ASP A 56 -13.52 13.33 8.48
N ALA A 57 -12.24 13.72 8.52
CA ALA A 57 -11.63 14.49 7.44
C ALA A 57 -11.50 13.70 6.13
N ILE A 58 -11.43 12.37 6.20
CA ILE A 58 -11.26 11.50 5.03
C ILE A 58 -12.54 10.83 4.54
N ARG A 59 -13.65 10.94 5.28
CA ARG A 59 -14.96 10.44 4.81
C ARG A 59 -15.32 10.97 3.42
N PRO A 60 -15.25 12.29 3.13
CA PRO A 60 -15.64 12.81 1.82
C PRO A 60 -14.81 12.24 0.66
N VAL A 61 -13.53 11.90 0.91
CA VAL A 61 -12.66 11.34 -0.12
C VAL A 61 -12.84 9.84 -0.30
N VAL A 62 -13.54 9.13 0.60
CA VAL A 62 -13.86 7.69 0.41
C VAL A 62 -15.29 7.46 -0.05
N THR A 63 -16.19 8.43 0.11
CA THR A 63 -17.61 8.33 -0.31
C THR A 63 -17.75 8.10 -1.82
N GLY A 64 -18.49 7.05 -2.20
CA GLY A 64 -18.81 6.75 -3.60
C GLY A 64 -17.61 6.37 -4.47
N GLN A 65 -16.50 5.96 -3.84
CA GLN A 65 -15.31 5.45 -4.50
C GLN A 65 -15.46 3.95 -4.73
N ASP A 66 -14.87 3.44 -5.81
CA ASP A 66 -14.88 2.01 -6.10
C ASP A 66 -13.84 1.27 -5.25
N ALA A 67 -12.71 1.91 -4.97
CA ALA A 67 -11.64 1.34 -4.16
C ALA A 67 -10.75 2.41 -3.50
N VAL A 68 -10.10 2.00 -2.41
CA VAL A 68 -9.13 2.80 -1.68
C VAL A 68 -7.77 2.10 -1.70
N VAL A 69 -6.71 2.85 -2.00
CA VAL A 69 -5.32 2.41 -1.94
C VAL A 69 -4.59 3.17 -0.84
N SER A 70 -4.03 2.45 0.13
CA SER A 70 -3.12 2.99 1.12
C SER A 70 -1.69 2.63 0.77
N ALA A 71 -0.95 3.60 0.24
CA ALA A 71 0.50 3.56 0.06
C ALA A 71 1.22 4.38 1.15
N LEU A 72 0.60 4.51 2.33
CA LEU A 72 1.19 5.15 3.49
C LEU A 72 2.41 4.34 3.96
N GLY A 73 3.44 5.06 4.39
CA GLY A 73 4.64 4.47 4.93
C GLY A 73 5.30 5.40 5.95
N PRO A 74 6.14 4.86 6.83
CA PRO A 74 6.85 5.66 7.82
C PRO A 74 7.78 6.66 7.11
N ARG A 75 7.76 7.93 7.54
CA ARG A 75 8.65 8.97 6.98
C ARG A 75 10.01 8.94 7.63
N THR A 76 10.02 8.59 8.90
CA THR A 76 11.23 8.37 9.69
C THR A 76 11.20 6.98 10.30
N ARG A 77 12.37 6.48 10.72
CA ARG A 77 12.48 5.15 11.34
C ARG A 77 11.78 5.03 12.70
N THR A 78 11.43 6.17 13.30
CA THR A 78 10.78 6.31 14.61
C THR A 78 9.27 6.57 14.52
N ASP A 79 8.73 6.71 13.30
CA ASP A 79 7.28 6.86 13.07
C ASP A 79 6.59 5.51 13.30
N ALA A 80 6.36 5.17 14.57
CA ALA A 80 5.98 3.83 14.98
C ALA A 80 4.48 3.48 14.79
N SER A 81 3.62 4.43 14.39
CA SER A 81 2.17 4.20 14.29
C SER A 81 1.50 4.71 13.01
N VAL A 82 2.23 5.35 12.10
CA VAL A 82 1.62 6.05 10.95
C VAL A 82 0.82 5.12 10.05
N CYS A 83 1.26 3.87 9.87
CA CYS A 83 0.53 2.92 9.03
C CYS A 83 -0.70 2.38 9.78
N THR A 84 -0.56 2.07 11.08
CA THR A 84 -1.68 1.55 11.88
C THR A 84 -2.78 2.59 12.06
N ASP A 85 -2.41 3.81 12.43
CA ASP A 85 -3.36 4.91 12.67
C ASP A 85 -4.09 5.28 11.37
N GLY A 86 -3.34 5.35 10.26
CA GLY A 86 -3.91 5.63 8.95
C GLY A 86 -4.83 4.53 8.45
N ALA A 87 -4.43 3.26 8.58
CA ALA A 87 -5.31 2.15 8.21
C ALA A 87 -6.57 2.13 9.07
N SER A 88 -6.46 2.37 10.38
CA SER A 88 -7.62 2.42 11.28
C SER A 88 -8.60 3.53 10.92
N ALA A 89 -8.10 4.73 10.61
CA ALA A 89 -8.91 5.85 10.14
C ALA A 89 -9.59 5.53 8.79
N ILE A 90 -8.83 4.99 7.82
CA ILE A 90 -9.33 4.61 6.50
C ILE A 90 -10.43 3.54 6.63
N ILE A 91 -10.20 2.48 7.40
CA ILE A 91 -11.19 1.42 7.63
C ILE A 91 -12.47 1.99 8.24
N THR A 92 -12.35 2.88 9.23
CA THR A 92 -13.48 3.54 9.88
C THR A 92 -14.30 4.37 8.89
N ALA A 93 -13.63 5.19 8.08
CA ALA A 93 -14.28 6.01 7.07
C ALA A 93 -14.94 5.17 5.98
N MET A 94 -14.26 4.13 5.48
CA MET A 94 -14.80 3.20 4.48
C MET A 94 -16.06 2.49 4.98
N ARG A 95 -16.07 2.03 6.23
CA ARG A 95 -17.27 1.43 6.86
C ARG A 95 -18.43 2.40 6.94
N ALA A 96 -18.17 3.65 7.34
CA ALA A 96 -19.20 4.67 7.46
C ALA A 96 -19.84 5.02 6.11
N GLU A 97 -19.05 4.98 5.03
CA GLU A 97 -19.48 5.38 3.69
C GLU A 97 -19.85 4.19 2.77
N GLY A 98 -19.69 2.95 3.23
CA GLY A 98 -20.05 1.73 2.49
C GLY A 98 -19.05 1.30 1.40
N THR A 99 -17.89 1.96 1.30
CA THR A 99 -16.83 1.58 0.35
C THR A 99 -16.13 0.31 0.83
N ARG A 100 -16.01 -0.72 -0.03
CA ARG A 100 -15.55 -2.06 0.41
C ARG A 100 -14.14 -2.43 0.00
N ARG A 101 -13.66 -2.03 -1.18
CA ARG A 101 -12.37 -2.51 -1.72
C ARG A 101 -11.20 -1.72 -1.16
N LEU A 102 -10.32 -2.38 -0.42
CA LEU A 102 -9.13 -1.77 0.18
C LEU A 102 -7.84 -2.47 -0.27
N ILE A 103 -6.85 -1.73 -0.76
CA ILE A 103 -5.49 -2.24 -0.98
C ILE A 103 -4.52 -1.52 -0.06
N VAL A 104 -3.75 -2.26 0.74
CA VAL A 104 -2.76 -1.68 1.66
C VAL A 104 -1.38 -2.19 1.30
N VAL A 105 -0.42 -1.28 1.15
CA VAL A 105 0.99 -1.60 0.94
C VAL A 105 1.70 -1.63 2.30
N THR A 106 2.27 -2.79 2.66
CA THR A 106 3.09 -2.97 3.86
C THR A 106 4.54 -3.32 3.46
N ALA A 107 5.11 -4.38 4.02
CA ALA A 107 6.45 -4.86 3.68
C ALA A 107 6.58 -6.36 3.97
N SER A 108 7.27 -7.14 3.15
CA SER A 108 7.52 -8.57 3.41
C SER A 108 8.61 -8.83 4.46
N GLY A 109 9.44 -7.84 4.77
CA GLY A 109 10.62 -8.01 5.63
C GLY A 109 10.31 -8.45 7.07
N HIS A 110 9.10 -8.20 7.56
CA HIS A 110 8.69 -8.56 8.91
C HIS A 110 8.20 -10.00 9.04
N ILE A 111 7.88 -10.72 7.95
CA ILE A 111 7.35 -12.09 8.00
C ILE A 111 8.39 -13.06 7.50
N VAL A 112 8.68 -14.11 8.27
CA VAL A 112 9.53 -15.22 7.83
C VAL A 112 8.60 -16.36 7.44
N ASP A 113 8.68 -16.84 6.20
CA ASP A 113 7.84 -17.95 5.75
C ASP A 113 8.59 -18.95 4.84
N ALA A 114 7.85 -19.93 4.31
CA ALA A 114 8.37 -20.99 3.47
C ALA A 114 8.92 -20.51 2.11
N GLY A 115 8.61 -19.28 1.70
CA GLY A 115 9.20 -18.65 0.52
C GLY A 115 10.64 -18.19 0.73
N ASP A 116 11.06 -18.00 1.99
CA ASP A 116 12.40 -17.50 2.28
C ASP A 116 13.49 -18.56 2.12
N GLY A 117 14.57 -18.19 1.43
CA GLY A 117 15.79 -19.00 1.41
C GLY A 117 16.44 -19.07 2.80
N PRO A 118 17.25 -20.11 3.09
CA PRO A 118 17.87 -20.32 4.40
C PRO A 118 18.67 -19.11 4.90
N PHE A 119 19.39 -18.43 4.01
CA PHE A 119 20.18 -17.24 4.32
C PHE A 119 19.31 -16.02 4.69
N THR A 120 18.27 -15.74 3.90
CA THR A 120 17.34 -14.63 4.16
C THR A 120 16.62 -14.83 5.50
N ARG A 121 16.19 -16.06 5.77
CA ARG A 121 15.53 -16.46 7.01
C ARG A 121 16.45 -16.35 8.23
N THR A 122 17.70 -16.75 8.11
CA THR A 122 18.58 -16.95 9.27
C THR A 122 19.48 -15.74 9.59
N VAL A 123 19.74 -14.87 8.60
CA VAL A 123 20.67 -13.74 8.76
C VAL A 123 19.99 -12.40 8.50
N VAL A 124 19.37 -12.25 7.33
CA VAL A 124 18.83 -10.95 6.87
C VAL A 124 17.61 -10.52 7.69
N LYS A 125 16.61 -11.41 7.86
CA LYS A 125 15.38 -11.07 8.59
C LYS A 125 15.59 -10.86 10.09
N PRO A 126 16.42 -11.63 10.82
CA PRO A 126 16.74 -11.33 12.21
C PRO A 126 17.43 -9.98 12.40
N MET A 127 18.34 -9.62 11.48
CA MET A 127 19.01 -8.32 11.49
C MET A 127 18.04 -7.18 11.18
N LEU A 128 17.20 -7.30 10.14
CA LEU A 128 16.16 -6.31 9.84
C LEU A 128 15.15 -6.21 10.97
N ARG A 129 14.68 -7.32 11.53
CA ARG A 129 13.79 -7.33 12.69
C ARG A 129 14.42 -6.62 13.85
N ARG A 130 15.73 -6.74 14.10
CA ARG A 130 16.42 -5.98 15.16
C ARG A 130 16.54 -4.48 14.84
N TYR A 131 16.74 -4.14 13.58
CA TYR A 131 17.00 -2.75 13.15
C TYR A 131 15.71 -1.95 12.88
N LEU A 132 14.62 -2.59 12.48
CA LEU A 132 13.34 -2.00 12.08
C LEU A 132 12.18 -2.48 12.96
N ARG A 133 12.44 -2.78 14.24
CA ARG A 133 11.46 -3.35 15.19
C ARG A 133 10.15 -2.58 15.19
N GLU A 134 10.22 -1.26 15.34
CA GLU A 134 9.06 -0.40 15.52
C GLU A 134 8.20 -0.33 14.24
N GLY A 135 8.82 -0.08 13.09
CA GLY A 135 8.10 -0.07 11.80
C GLY A 135 7.55 -1.45 11.41
N PHE A 136 8.22 -2.54 11.78
CA PHE A 136 7.69 -3.89 11.56
C PHE A 136 6.54 -4.25 12.51
N ALA A 137 6.59 -3.77 13.75
CA ALA A 137 5.45 -3.87 14.67
C ALA A 137 4.27 -3.05 14.16
N ASP A 138 4.52 -1.87 13.57
CA ASP A 138 3.49 -1.05 12.93
C ASP A 138 2.83 -1.79 11.75
N PHE A 139 3.62 -2.35 10.84
CA PHE A 139 3.06 -3.16 9.75
C PHE A 139 2.29 -4.37 10.26
N ALA A 140 2.78 -5.08 11.27
CA ALA A 140 2.06 -6.22 11.83
C ALA A 140 0.69 -5.81 12.41
N ARG A 141 0.61 -4.69 13.15
CA ARG A 141 -0.65 -4.16 13.67
C ARG A 141 -1.57 -3.65 12.55
N THR A 142 -1.02 -2.99 11.55
CA THR A 142 -1.75 -2.55 10.35
C THR A 142 -2.39 -3.73 9.64
N GLU A 143 -1.62 -4.79 9.38
CA GLU A 143 -2.14 -5.98 8.71
C GLU A 143 -3.19 -6.69 9.55
N GLN A 144 -3.03 -6.73 10.88
CA GLN A 144 -4.03 -7.30 11.77
C GLN A 144 -5.34 -6.50 11.71
N ALA A 145 -5.28 -5.18 11.84
CA ALA A 145 -6.46 -4.31 11.75
C ALA A 145 -7.17 -4.42 10.39
N VAL A 146 -6.41 -4.56 9.29
CA VAL A 146 -6.97 -4.78 7.95
C VAL A 146 -7.60 -6.17 7.84
N ARG A 147 -6.98 -7.23 8.37
CA ARG A 147 -7.55 -8.58 8.37
C ARG A 147 -8.83 -8.69 9.18
N ASP A 148 -8.86 -8.03 10.32
CA ASP A 148 -10.02 -7.98 11.22
C ASP A 148 -11.10 -7.02 10.70
N SER A 149 -10.84 -6.34 9.57
CA SER A 149 -11.86 -5.61 8.86
C SER A 149 -12.77 -6.55 8.06
N ASP A 150 -14.02 -6.13 7.89
CA ASP A 150 -15.05 -6.76 7.06
C ASP A 150 -15.02 -6.25 5.60
N LEU A 151 -13.94 -5.56 5.25
CA LEU A 151 -13.68 -5.00 3.92
C LEU A 151 -13.12 -6.07 2.98
N ASP A 152 -13.26 -5.81 1.68
CA ASP A 152 -12.70 -6.65 0.61
C ASP A 152 -11.23 -6.24 0.42
N TRP A 153 -10.37 -6.63 1.36
CA TRP A 153 -9.00 -6.13 1.46
C TRP A 153 -7.98 -6.96 0.68
N THR A 154 -6.89 -6.34 0.24
CA THR A 154 -5.68 -7.01 -0.26
C THR A 154 -4.46 -6.34 0.34
N ILE A 155 -3.54 -7.12 0.91
CA ILE A 155 -2.30 -6.59 1.48
C ILE A 155 -1.13 -6.89 0.54
N MET A 156 -0.49 -5.84 0.02
CA MET A 156 0.69 -5.95 -0.81
C MET A 156 1.95 -5.94 0.06
N ARG A 157 2.77 -6.98 -0.03
CA ARG A 157 3.99 -7.17 0.76
C ARG A 157 5.25 -7.10 -0.11
N PRO A 158 5.69 -5.89 -0.50
CA PRO A 158 6.93 -5.75 -1.26
C PRO A 158 8.17 -6.07 -0.40
N PRO A 159 9.25 -6.58 -1.00
CA PRO A 159 10.57 -6.65 -0.39
C PRO A 159 11.24 -5.27 -0.47
N ARG A 160 12.58 -5.21 -0.55
CA ARG A 160 13.27 -3.92 -0.63
C ARG A 160 12.87 -3.17 -1.90
N LEU A 161 12.28 -1.99 -1.71
CA LEU A 161 11.90 -1.11 -2.82
C LEU A 161 13.12 -0.49 -3.48
N THR A 162 13.12 -0.48 -4.81
CA THR A 162 14.11 0.21 -5.65
C THR A 162 13.40 1.13 -6.64
N ASP A 163 14.15 1.98 -7.30
CA ASP A 163 13.68 2.76 -8.45
C ASP A 163 14.23 2.13 -9.73
N GLY A 164 13.54 2.33 -10.85
CA GLY A 164 13.92 1.73 -12.13
C GLY A 164 12.76 1.69 -13.12
N MET A 165 13.02 1.05 -14.26
CA MET A 165 12.01 0.83 -15.31
C MET A 165 11.18 -0.42 -15.01
N HIS A 166 9.97 -0.44 -15.56
CA HIS A 166 9.10 -1.61 -15.49
C HIS A 166 9.81 -2.84 -16.07
N ARG A 167 9.73 -3.97 -15.36
CA ARG A 167 10.26 -5.25 -15.84
C ARG A 167 9.46 -6.42 -15.27
N PRO A 168 9.55 -7.62 -15.87
CA PRO A 168 8.85 -8.80 -15.36
C PRO A 168 9.22 -9.09 -13.89
N TYR A 169 8.21 -9.38 -13.08
CA TYR A 169 8.33 -9.76 -11.68
C TYR A 169 7.45 -10.96 -11.37
N ARG A 170 7.71 -11.61 -10.24
CA ARG A 170 6.94 -12.76 -9.76
C ARG A 170 6.04 -12.34 -8.62
N THR A 171 4.88 -12.99 -8.48
CA THR A 171 3.94 -12.79 -7.36
C THR A 171 3.69 -14.10 -6.64
N ALA A 172 3.26 -14.01 -5.39
CA ALA A 172 2.82 -15.15 -4.60
C ALA A 172 1.71 -14.73 -3.64
N ILE A 173 0.68 -15.57 -3.52
CA ILE A 173 -0.45 -15.37 -2.60
C ILE A 173 -0.12 -16.05 -1.27
N ASP A 174 -0.32 -15.33 -0.17
CA ASP A 174 -0.17 -15.79 1.22
C ASP A 174 1.18 -16.38 1.59
N ARG A 175 2.20 -16.05 0.80
CA ARG A 175 3.61 -16.40 1.02
C ARG A 175 4.54 -15.42 0.33
N ASN A 176 5.80 -15.38 0.75
CA ASN A 176 6.85 -14.61 0.08
C ASN A 176 7.27 -15.25 -1.25
N VAL A 177 7.75 -14.40 -2.16
CA VAL A 177 8.36 -14.85 -3.42
C VAL A 177 9.77 -15.33 -3.15
N ARG A 178 10.05 -16.60 -3.49
CA ARG A 178 11.38 -17.19 -3.29
C ARG A 178 12.44 -16.49 -4.13
N GLY A 179 13.44 -15.93 -3.45
CA GLY A 179 14.50 -15.13 -4.08
C GLY A 179 14.10 -13.69 -4.40
N GLY A 180 12.83 -13.32 -4.19
CA GLY A 180 12.28 -11.98 -4.42
C GLY A 180 12.72 -10.98 -3.37
N ILE A 181 13.98 -10.54 -3.42
CA ILE A 181 14.57 -9.64 -2.42
C ILE A 181 14.42 -8.15 -2.74
N THR A 182 14.05 -7.82 -3.97
CA THR A 182 13.80 -6.44 -4.42
C THR A 182 12.61 -6.37 -5.38
N ILE A 183 12.02 -5.17 -5.46
CA ILE A 183 11.01 -4.81 -6.46
C ILE A 183 11.10 -3.31 -6.74
N ALA A 184 10.95 -2.88 -8.00
CA ALA A 184 10.87 -1.47 -8.31
C ALA A 184 9.50 -0.89 -7.90
N ARG A 185 9.48 0.38 -7.46
CA ARG A 185 8.23 1.05 -7.07
C ARG A 185 7.21 1.13 -8.21
N VAL A 186 7.69 1.27 -9.45
CA VAL A 186 6.86 1.23 -10.67
C VAL A 186 6.17 -0.12 -10.86
N ASP A 187 6.85 -1.23 -10.53
CA ASP A 187 6.29 -2.59 -10.65
C ASP A 187 5.34 -2.92 -9.50
N LEU A 188 5.62 -2.39 -8.30
CA LEU A 188 4.68 -2.47 -7.19
C LEU A 188 3.38 -1.71 -7.51
N ALA A 189 3.48 -0.51 -8.07
CA ALA A 189 2.29 0.22 -8.51
C ALA A 189 1.49 -0.56 -9.57
N HIS A 190 2.19 -1.17 -10.54
CA HIS A 190 1.55 -2.02 -11.55
C HIS A 190 0.82 -3.21 -10.90
N ALA A 191 1.44 -3.87 -9.92
CA ALA A 191 0.82 -4.97 -9.19
C ALA A 191 -0.37 -4.52 -8.32
N VAL A 192 -0.33 -3.31 -7.75
CA VAL A 192 -1.45 -2.71 -7.00
C VAL A 192 -2.66 -2.54 -7.92
N LEU A 193 -2.48 -1.99 -9.13
CA LEU A 193 -3.58 -1.82 -10.08
C LEU A 193 -4.13 -3.16 -10.56
N ALA A 194 -3.26 -4.12 -10.88
CA ALA A 194 -3.69 -5.47 -11.24
C ALA A 194 -4.51 -6.16 -10.14
N ALA A 195 -4.24 -5.86 -8.87
CA ALA A 195 -5.03 -6.36 -7.75
C ALA A 195 -6.38 -5.64 -7.60
N LEU A 196 -6.50 -4.35 -7.99
CA LEU A 196 -7.78 -3.63 -7.96
C LEU A 196 -8.81 -4.32 -8.86
N ASP A 197 -8.39 -4.72 -10.07
CA ASP A 197 -9.25 -5.34 -11.07
C ASP A 197 -9.51 -6.83 -10.82
N ASN A 198 -8.79 -7.46 -9.88
CA ASN A 198 -8.90 -8.89 -9.62
C ASN A 198 -9.58 -9.19 -8.26
N PRO A 199 -10.87 -9.59 -8.27
CA PRO A 199 -11.60 -9.90 -7.04
C PRO A 199 -11.05 -11.12 -6.28
N THR A 200 -10.31 -12.02 -6.94
CA THR A 200 -9.73 -13.20 -6.27
C THR A 200 -8.58 -12.84 -5.33
N THR A 201 -8.19 -11.57 -5.28
CA THR A 201 -7.16 -11.07 -4.36
C THR A 201 -7.75 -10.56 -3.04
N ALA A 202 -9.07 -10.44 -2.94
CA ALA A 202 -9.75 -10.05 -1.71
C ALA A 202 -9.55 -11.12 -0.62
N GLY A 203 -9.25 -10.69 0.61
CA GLY A 203 -8.94 -11.57 1.73
C GLY A 203 -7.53 -12.16 1.70
N HIS A 204 -6.69 -11.75 0.74
CA HIS A 204 -5.38 -12.34 0.53
C HIS A 204 -4.23 -11.34 0.65
N THR A 205 -3.07 -11.86 1.01
CA THR A 205 -1.81 -11.11 0.92
C THR A 205 -1.06 -11.47 -0.35
N ILE A 206 -0.48 -10.47 -1.01
CA ILE A 206 0.29 -10.66 -2.24
C ILE A 206 1.70 -10.18 -2.01
N SER A 207 2.66 -11.10 -2.07
CA SER A 207 4.07 -10.77 -2.14
C SER A 207 4.51 -10.72 -3.60
N LEU A 208 5.54 -9.94 -3.88
CA LEU A 208 6.04 -9.71 -5.23
C LEU A 208 7.53 -9.42 -5.21
N GLY A 209 8.27 -9.81 -6.25
CA GLY A 209 9.71 -9.57 -6.30
C GLY A 209 10.37 -10.19 -7.53
N TYR A 210 11.61 -9.77 -7.78
CA TYR A 210 12.44 -10.33 -8.86
C TYR A 210 13.03 -11.69 -8.51
#